data_AF-A0A1S3XGP3-F1
#
_entry.id   AF-A0A1S3XGP3-F1
#
_cell.length_a   1.000
_cell.length_b   1.000
_cell.length_c   1.000
_cell.angle_alpha   90.00
_cell.angle_beta   90.00
_cell.angle_gamma   90.00
#
_symmetry.space_group_name_H-M   'P 1'
#
loop_
_entity.id
_entity.type
_entity.pdbx_description
1 polymer ?
#
loop_
_entity_poly.entity_id
_entity_poly.type
_entity_poly.pdbx_seq_one_letter_code
_entity_poly.pdbx_strand_id
1 'polypeptide(L)'
;MVFENVRQFRSALQDYVIQRRVQLKLRPNERNRVRATCLNSSRCRWHILGSLQGHTKNFIVSTYYHVHSCFSVTRNKLAHTTWIVKHYKYKFINQPEIKLNKLQELIRIKYGVYVEKTICVRARQKVMGNYLGDYKMKFARIYDYADMIKTTNPRSTVVVRTSKEIEPGKEVFVGIYICLHALKIGWLEGCRNIIGFDGTFLKGVCKGDPLSCNAKDGNNQIYPVAWAVVEKETKNN
;
A
#
# COMPACT_ATOMS: atom_id res chain seq x y z
N MET A 1 23.81 16.30 1.08
CA MET A 1 22.60 15.47 0.90
C MET A 1 21.90 15.91 -0.36
N VAL A 2 21.43 14.98 -1.19
CA VAL A 2 20.76 15.25 -2.47
C VAL A 2 19.40 14.58 -2.47
N PHE A 3 18.38 15.29 -2.95
CA PHE A 3 17.02 14.82 -3.13
C PHE A 3 16.64 15.01 -4.60
N GLU A 4 15.81 14.13 -5.13
CA GLU A 4 15.31 14.22 -6.51
C GLU A 4 14.52 15.52 -6.71
N ASN A 5 13.73 15.93 -5.72
CA ASN A 5 12.94 17.15 -5.78
C ASN A 5 12.58 17.68 -4.39
N VAL A 6 12.04 18.90 -4.35
CA VAL A 6 11.62 19.57 -3.10
C VAL A 6 10.55 18.80 -2.33
N ARG A 7 9.73 17.96 -2.99
CA ARG A 7 8.69 17.17 -2.30
C ARG A 7 9.34 16.06 -1.47
N GLN A 8 10.33 15.38 -2.04
CA GLN A 8 11.11 14.36 -1.32
C GLN A 8 11.84 14.99 -0.13
N PHE A 9 12.48 16.15 -0.31
CA PHE A 9 13.11 16.92 0.78
C PHE A 9 12.12 17.25 1.91
N ARG A 10 10.95 17.83 1.58
CA ARG A 10 9.91 18.15 2.57
C ARG A 10 9.40 16.91 3.30
N SER A 11 9.27 15.79 2.59
CA SER A 11 8.81 14.55 3.21
C SER A 11 9.85 13.97 4.16
N ALA A 12 11.13 13.97 3.80
CA ALA A 12 12.22 13.54 4.67
C ALA A 12 12.34 14.46 5.90
N LEU A 13 12.20 15.78 5.70
CA LEU A 13 12.18 16.76 6.77
C LEU A 13 11.01 16.52 7.73
N GLN A 14 9.80 16.25 7.22
CA GLN A 14 8.64 15.91 8.03
C GLN A 14 8.88 14.67 8.90
N ASP A 15 9.45 13.60 8.32
CA ASP A 15 9.77 12.36 9.03
C ASP A 15 10.80 12.60 10.14
N TYR A 16 11.87 13.36 9.83
CA TYR A 16 12.88 13.77 10.80
C TYR A 16 12.28 14.54 11.98
N VAL A 17 11.42 15.52 11.71
CA VAL A 17 10.83 16.40 12.74
C VAL A 17 9.97 15.62 13.72
N ILE A 18 9.24 14.62 13.25
CA ILE A 18 8.40 13.76 14.08
C ILE A 18 9.27 12.79 14.89
N GLN A 19 10.27 12.16 14.28
CA GLN A 19 11.19 11.24 14.96
C GLN A 19 12.02 11.94 16.05
N ARG A 20 12.53 13.14 15.76
CA ARG A 20 13.28 13.94 16.74
C ARG A 20 12.37 14.65 17.74
N ARG A 21 11.05 14.59 17.55
CA ARG A 21 10.05 15.24 18.41
C ARG A 21 10.34 16.74 18.55
N VAL A 22 10.60 17.44 17.46
CA VAL A 22 10.86 18.89 17.43
C VAL A 22 9.78 19.62 16.65
N GLN A 23 9.78 20.95 16.69
CA GLN A 23 8.95 21.77 15.79
C GLN A 23 9.84 22.70 14.99
N LEU A 24 9.52 22.86 13.70
CA LEU A 24 10.26 23.72 12.79
C LEU A 24 9.38 24.84 12.24
N LYS A 25 10.03 25.92 11.86
CA LYS A 25 9.48 27.00 11.04
C LYS A 25 10.16 26.94 9.67
N LEU A 26 9.37 26.87 8.60
CA LEU A 26 9.90 26.87 7.24
C LEU A 26 9.74 28.27 6.63
N ARG A 27 10.85 28.98 6.42
CA ARG A 27 10.90 30.28 5.75
C ARG A 27 12.28 30.53 5.13
N PRO A 28 12.43 30.64 3.80
CA PRO A 28 11.40 30.46 2.78
C PRO A 28 10.94 28.99 2.65
N ASN A 29 9.76 28.78 2.06
CA ASN A 29 9.21 27.46 1.73
C ASN A 29 8.70 27.45 0.29
N GLU A 30 9.60 27.60 -0.67
CA GLU A 30 9.30 27.80 -2.09
C GLU A 30 9.53 26.51 -2.89
N ARG A 31 9.24 26.53 -4.20
CA ARG A 31 9.53 25.38 -5.08
C ARG A 31 11.03 25.14 -5.23
N ASN A 32 11.80 26.21 -5.33
CA ASN A 32 13.24 26.14 -5.64
C ASN A 32 14.14 26.29 -4.41
N ARG A 33 13.59 26.69 -3.26
CA ARG A 33 14.38 26.95 -2.05
C ARG A 33 13.55 26.73 -0.81
N VAL A 34 14.08 25.97 0.14
CA VAL A 34 13.43 25.72 1.43
C VAL A 34 14.46 25.87 2.53
N ARG A 35 14.16 26.74 3.50
CA ARG A 35 14.92 26.84 4.76
C ARG A 35 14.02 26.43 5.90
N ALA A 36 14.47 25.52 6.72
CA ALA A 36 13.80 25.15 7.95
C ALA A 36 14.70 25.47 9.15
N THR A 37 14.16 26.14 10.15
CA THR A 37 14.83 26.42 11.42
C THR A 37 14.02 25.85 12.57
N CYS A 38 14.65 25.57 13.70
CA CYS A 38 13.91 25.19 14.91
C CYS A 38 12.96 26.32 15.31
N LEU A 39 11.74 25.98 15.72
CA LEU A 39 10.76 26.96 16.19
C LEU A 39 11.29 27.78 17.38
N ASN A 40 12.08 27.15 18.26
CA ASN A 40 12.74 27.82 19.38
C ASN A 40 14.11 28.40 18.99
N SER A 41 14.12 29.21 17.91
CA SER A 41 15.36 29.71 17.29
C SER A 41 16.24 30.54 18.24
N SER A 42 15.69 31.12 19.31
CA SER A 42 16.44 31.87 20.33
C SER A 42 17.37 31.00 21.17
N ARG A 43 17.02 29.72 21.38
CA ARG A 43 17.79 28.77 22.19
C ARG A 43 18.34 27.60 21.38
N CYS A 44 18.03 27.53 20.09
CA CYS A 44 18.36 26.40 19.24
C CYS A 44 18.83 26.87 17.86
N ARG A 45 20.10 26.58 17.55
CA ARG A 45 20.75 26.96 16.29
C ARG A 45 20.46 26.00 15.13
N TRP A 46 19.67 24.95 15.38
CA TRP A 46 19.30 23.97 14.35
C TRP A 46 18.66 24.65 13.15
N HIS A 47 19.24 24.39 11.97
CA HIS A 47 18.67 24.81 10.71
C HIS A 47 19.18 23.96 9.54
N ILE A 48 18.39 23.93 8.48
CA ILE A 48 18.75 23.32 7.20
C ILE A 48 18.28 24.23 6.06
N LEU A 49 19.12 24.38 5.05
CA LEU A 49 18.81 25.08 3.81
C LEU A 49 19.04 24.13 2.65
N GLY A 50 18.05 24.01 1.77
CA GLY A 50 18.21 23.35 0.50
C GLY A 50 17.62 24.17 -0.65
N SER A 51 18.15 23.93 -1.84
CA SER A 51 17.74 24.62 -3.06
C SER A 51 17.87 23.71 -4.28
N LEU A 52 17.06 24.00 -5.30
CA LEU A 52 17.13 23.33 -6.60
C LEU A 52 18.39 23.79 -7.34
N GLN A 53 19.18 22.84 -7.83
CA GLN A 53 20.33 23.12 -8.66
C GLN A 53 19.92 23.22 -10.13
N GLY A 54 20.35 24.28 -10.83
CA GLY A 54 19.89 24.61 -12.18
C GLY A 54 20.18 23.52 -13.23
N HIS A 55 21.40 22.95 -13.23
CA HIS A 55 21.82 21.98 -14.24
C HIS A 55 21.23 20.58 -14.04
N THR A 56 21.25 20.07 -12.81
CA THR A 56 20.86 18.68 -12.50
C THR A 56 19.38 18.54 -12.17
N LYS A 57 18.66 19.66 -11.94
CA LYS A 57 17.29 19.71 -11.40
C LYS A 57 17.10 18.96 -10.08
N ASN A 58 18.18 18.58 -9.39
CA ASN A 58 18.13 17.98 -8.07
C ASN A 58 17.98 19.05 -6.98
N PHE A 59 17.37 18.67 -5.86
CA PHE A 59 17.26 19.52 -4.68
C PHE A 59 18.37 19.19 -3.69
N ILE A 60 19.33 20.12 -3.52
CA ILE A 60 20.55 19.89 -2.74
C ILE A 60 20.49 20.66 -1.42
N VAL A 61 20.93 20.02 -0.34
CA VAL A 61 21.14 20.67 0.95
C VAL A 61 22.48 21.41 0.92
N SER A 62 22.44 22.73 0.95
CA SER A 62 23.62 23.61 0.93
C SER A 62 24.14 23.95 2.32
N THR A 63 23.27 23.97 3.34
CA THR A 63 23.66 24.27 4.72
C THR A 63 22.88 23.40 5.68
N TYR A 64 23.56 22.83 6.67
CA TYR A 64 22.92 22.01 7.68
C TYR A 64 23.65 22.09 9.02
N TYR A 65 22.97 22.66 10.03
CA TYR A 65 23.38 22.58 11.42
C TYR A 65 22.49 21.57 12.14
N HIS A 66 23.05 20.43 12.49
CA HIS A 66 22.30 19.23 12.87
C HIS A 66 21.93 19.14 14.36
N VAL A 67 22.52 19.98 15.21
CA VAL A 67 22.34 19.90 16.67
C VAL A 67 21.09 20.65 17.11
N HIS A 68 20.18 19.93 17.78
CA HIS A 68 19.09 20.53 18.54
C HIS A 68 19.47 20.68 20.01
N SER A 69 19.34 21.90 20.54
CA SER A 69 19.43 22.21 21.98
C SER A 69 18.05 22.52 22.60
N CYS A 70 16.97 22.30 21.84
CA CYS A 70 15.60 22.49 22.31
C CYS A 70 15.02 21.20 22.92
N PHE A 71 14.07 21.35 23.83
CA PHE A 71 13.31 20.23 24.39
C PHE A 71 12.43 19.54 23.34
N SER A 72 12.22 18.24 23.53
CA SER A 72 11.29 17.46 22.71
C SER A 72 9.84 17.83 23.01
N VAL A 73 9.00 17.86 21.96
CA VAL A 73 7.56 18.07 22.04
C VAL A 73 6.80 16.75 21.96
N THR A 74 5.73 16.63 22.73
CA THR A 74 4.82 15.49 22.66
C THR A 74 3.76 15.64 21.56
N ARG A 75 3.41 16.87 21.18
CA ARG A 75 2.48 17.16 20.08
C ARG A 75 3.21 17.76 18.89
N ASN A 76 3.08 17.11 17.74
CA ASN A 76 3.72 17.55 16.49
C ASN A 76 2.68 17.86 15.41
N LYS A 77 2.60 19.12 14.98
CA LYS A 77 1.67 19.57 13.93
C LYS A 77 1.92 18.88 12.58
N LEU A 78 3.13 18.37 12.37
CA LEU A 78 3.47 17.65 11.14
C LEU A 78 3.03 16.18 11.16
N ALA A 79 2.62 15.62 12.30
CA ALA A 79 2.02 14.28 12.39
C ALA A 79 0.53 14.30 12.03
N HIS A 80 0.19 14.95 10.91
CA HIS A 80 -1.18 15.11 10.42
C HIS A 80 -1.62 13.95 9.51
N THR A 81 -2.87 14.00 9.06
CA THR A 81 -3.54 12.92 8.32
C THR A 81 -2.70 12.33 7.19
N THR A 82 -2.12 13.16 6.32
CA THR A 82 -1.34 12.68 5.14
C THR A 82 -0.08 11.92 5.54
N TRP A 83 0.56 12.32 6.65
CA TRP A 83 1.72 11.61 7.19
C TRP A 83 1.33 10.22 7.71
N ILE A 84 0.23 10.13 8.46
CA ILE A 84 -0.28 8.84 8.94
C ILE A 84 -0.67 7.95 7.75
N VAL A 85 -1.34 8.51 6.74
CA VAL A 85 -1.66 7.79 5.51
C VAL A 85 -0.39 7.23 4.87
N LYS A 86 0.66 8.05 4.70
CA LYS A 86 1.94 7.60 4.10
C LYS A 86 2.55 6.42 4.87
N HIS A 87 2.59 6.48 6.20
CA HIS A 87 3.31 5.51 7.03
C HIS A 87 2.48 4.29 7.45
N TYR A 88 1.16 4.40 7.48
CA TYR A 88 0.26 3.36 7.99
C TYR A 88 -0.77 2.87 6.95
N LYS A 89 -0.65 3.26 5.66
CA LYS A 89 -1.51 2.80 4.55
C LYS A 89 -1.76 1.30 4.61
N TYR A 90 -0.69 0.50 4.58
CA TYR A 90 -0.80 -0.96 4.56
C TYR A 90 -1.37 -1.54 5.85
N LYS A 91 -1.16 -0.88 7.00
CA LYS A 91 -1.75 -1.32 8.27
C LYS A 91 -3.27 -1.15 8.26
N PHE A 92 -3.78 -0.05 7.71
CA PHE A 92 -5.24 0.11 7.52
C PHE A 92 -5.81 -0.89 6.53
N ILE A 93 -5.08 -1.19 5.45
CA ILE A 93 -5.52 -2.15 4.42
C ILE A 93 -5.59 -3.58 4.98
N ASN A 94 -4.51 -4.02 5.65
CA ASN A 94 -4.37 -5.39 6.13
C ASN A 94 -5.13 -5.64 7.44
N GLN A 95 -5.38 -4.60 8.22
CA GLN A 95 -6.13 -4.66 9.49
C GLN A 95 -7.20 -3.55 9.53
N PRO A 96 -8.27 -3.63 8.72
CA PRO A 96 -9.32 -2.60 8.68
C PRO A 96 -9.97 -2.37 10.05
N GLU A 97 -10.12 -3.45 10.81
CA GLU A 97 -10.72 -3.51 12.15
C GLU A 97 -9.80 -3.02 13.28
N ILE A 98 -8.58 -2.55 12.98
CA ILE A 98 -7.67 -2.07 14.01
C ILE A 98 -8.35 -0.99 14.87
N LYS A 99 -8.35 -1.13 16.20
CA LYS A 99 -8.91 -0.10 17.08
C LYS A 99 -8.09 1.19 16.94
N LEU A 100 -8.74 2.35 16.79
CA LEU A 100 -8.05 3.64 16.63
C LEU A 100 -7.15 3.98 17.82
N ASN A 101 -7.58 3.63 19.04
CA ASN A 101 -6.76 3.81 20.25
C ASN A 101 -5.47 3.00 20.17
N LYS A 102 -5.52 1.79 19.59
CA LYS A 102 -4.32 0.97 19.37
C LYS A 102 -3.39 1.60 18.35
N LEU A 103 -3.92 2.22 17.30
CA LEU A 103 -3.10 2.97 16.35
C LEU A 103 -2.41 4.17 17.01
N GLN A 104 -3.14 4.96 17.81
CA GLN A 104 -2.57 6.08 18.56
C GLN A 104 -1.44 5.60 19.49
N GLU A 105 -1.66 4.48 20.19
CA GLU A 105 -0.65 3.86 21.04
C GLU A 105 0.58 3.44 20.23
N LEU A 106 0.41 2.80 19.07
CA LEU A 106 1.53 2.42 18.21
C LEU A 106 2.33 3.63 17.73
N ILE A 107 1.68 4.72 17.36
CA ILE A 107 2.35 5.97 16.97
C ILE A 107 3.10 6.56 18.17
N ARG A 108 2.48 6.56 19.36
CA ARG A 108 3.07 7.04 20.60
C ARG A 108 4.31 6.21 21.00
N ILE A 109 4.24 4.89 20.94
CA ILE A 109 5.36 4.00 21.26
C ILE A 109 6.50 4.21 20.26
N LYS A 110 6.19 4.26 18.96
CA LYS A 110 7.22 4.33 17.91
C LYS A 110 7.90 5.70 17.81
N TYR A 111 7.14 6.78 17.95
CA TYR A 111 7.63 8.14 17.67
C TYR A 111 7.60 9.07 18.90
N GLY A 112 7.02 8.63 20.02
CA GLY A 112 6.87 9.47 21.22
C GLY A 112 5.97 10.68 21.02
N VAL A 113 5.12 10.68 19.99
CA VAL A 113 4.18 11.77 19.69
C VAL A 113 2.74 11.35 19.92
N TYR A 114 1.95 12.27 20.48
CA TYR A 114 0.51 12.16 20.58
C TYR A 114 -0.15 12.67 19.30
N VAL A 115 -1.08 11.90 18.78
CA VAL A 115 -1.92 12.23 17.63
C VAL A 115 -3.38 12.12 18.07
N GLU A 116 -4.20 13.09 17.71
CA GLU A 116 -5.63 13.06 18.02
C GLU A 116 -6.37 11.93 17.28
N LYS A 117 -7.40 11.39 17.94
CA LYS A 117 -8.21 10.30 17.38
C LYS A 117 -8.90 10.71 16.07
N THR A 118 -9.34 11.97 15.97
CA THR A 118 -9.95 12.56 14.76
C THR A 118 -9.02 12.51 13.54
N ILE A 119 -7.72 12.74 13.73
CA ILE A 119 -6.70 12.63 12.67
C ILE A 119 -6.59 11.17 12.21
N CYS A 120 -6.62 10.22 13.14
CA CYS A 120 -6.57 8.79 12.83
C CYS A 120 -7.82 8.33 12.07
N VAL A 121 -9.02 8.82 12.44
CA VAL A 121 -10.29 8.57 11.72
C VAL A 121 -10.16 9.05 10.27
N ARG A 122 -9.76 10.31 10.08
CA ARG A 122 -9.59 10.90 8.74
C ARG A 122 -8.57 10.15 7.89
N ALA A 123 -7.47 9.69 8.51
CA ALA A 123 -6.45 8.92 7.82
C ALA A 123 -6.98 7.56 7.36
N ARG A 124 -7.73 6.85 8.21
CA ARG A 124 -8.41 5.61 7.83
C ARG A 124 -9.37 5.85 6.69
N GLN A 125 -10.29 6.80 6.81
CA GLN A 125 -11.28 7.10 5.77
C GLN A 125 -10.60 7.40 4.43
N LYS A 126 -9.53 8.19 4.45
CA LYS A 126 -8.76 8.52 3.24
C LYS A 126 -8.10 7.30 2.61
N VAL A 127 -7.48 6.42 3.42
CA VAL A 127 -6.88 5.18 2.91
C VAL A 127 -7.93 4.26 2.35
N MET A 128 -9.01 4.01 3.10
CA MET A 128 -10.08 3.09 2.69
C MET A 128 -10.81 3.59 1.45
N GLY A 129 -11.12 4.90 1.37
CA GLY A 129 -11.74 5.51 0.20
C GLY A 129 -10.88 5.40 -1.06
N ASN A 130 -9.59 5.75 -0.97
CA ASN A 130 -8.67 5.59 -2.09
C ASN A 130 -8.49 4.12 -2.49
N TYR A 131 -8.34 3.23 -1.50
CA TYR A 131 -8.14 1.81 -1.73
C TYR A 131 -9.36 1.14 -2.37
N LEU A 132 -10.57 1.51 -1.96
CA LEU A 132 -11.81 1.07 -2.61
C LEU A 132 -11.92 1.61 -4.05
N GLY A 133 -11.51 2.87 -4.29
CA GLY A 133 -11.42 3.43 -5.63
C GLY A 133 -10.47 2.64 -6.54
N ASP A 134 -9.28 2.30 -6.02
CA ASP A 134 -8.30 1.48 -6.74
C ASP A 134 -8.88 0.11 -7.12
N TYR A 135 -9.69 -0.52 -6.26
CA TYR A 135 -10.34 -1.80 -6.59
C TYR A 135 -11.38 -1.68 -7.70
N LYS A 136 -12.23 -0.65 -7.66
CA LYS A 136 -13.21 -0.43 -8.72
C LYS A 136 -12.53 -0.33 -10.08
N MET A 137 -11.41 0.39 -10.15
CA MET A 137 -10.60 0.47 -11.37
C MET A 137 -9.96 -0.86 -11.75
N LYS A 138 -9.46 -1.65 -10.79
CA LYS A 138 -8.87 -2.97 -11.07
C LYS A 138 -9.89 -3.99 -11.56
N PHE A 139 -11.06 -4.08 -10.92
CA PHE A 139 -12.14 -4.98 -11.35
C PHE A 139 -12.73 -4.55 -12.69
N ALA A 140 -12.80 -3.25 -12.99
CA ALA A 140 -13.19 -2.78 -14.32
C ALA A 140 -12.27 -3.28 -15.45
N ARG A 141 -11.03 -3.67 -15.12
CA ARG A 141 -10.03 -4.19 -16.06
C ARG A 141 -9.86 -5.71 -15.99
N ILE A 142 -10.77 -6.43 -15.33
CA ILE A 142 -10.64 -7.88 -15.18
C ILE A 142 -10.71 -8.61 -16.52
N TYR A 143 -11.53 -8.09 -17.46
CA TYR A 143 -11.62 -8.61 -18.82
C TYR A 143 -10.35 -8.31 -19.63
N ASP A 144 -9.78 -7.09 -19.55
CA ASP A 144 -8.47 -6.79 -20.14
C ASP A 144 -7.41 -7.79 -19.67
N TYR A 145 -7.40 -8.09 -18.36
CA TYR A 145 -6.45 -9.04 -17.79
C TYR A 145 -6.67 -10.46 -18.31
N ALA A 146 -7.92 -10.92 -18.39
CA ALA A 146 -8.27 -12.22 -18.95
C ALA A 146 -7.85 -12.34 -20.42
N ASP A 147 -8.08 -11.31 -21.22
CA ASP A 147 -7.73 -11.26 -22.64
C ASP A 147 -6.21 -11.22 -22.84
N MET A 148 -5.48 -10.47 -22.00
CA MET A 148 -4.03 -10.46 -22.01
C MET A 148 -3.43 -11.84 -21.73
N ILE A 149 -3.99 -12.60 -20.77
CA ILE A 149 -3.55 -13.98 -20.53
C ILE A 149 -3.81 -14.86 -21.76
N LYS A 150 -5.01 -14.81 -22.34
CA LYS A 150 -5.36 -15.62 -23.52
C LYS A 150 -4.49 -15.30 -24.73
N THR A 151 -4.16 -14.03 -24.91
CA THR A 151 -3.33 -13.55 -26.04
C THR A 151 -1.87 -13.95 -25.87
N THR A 152 -1.31 -13.79 -24.66
CA THR A 152 0.11 -14.11 -24.38
C THR A 152 0.36 -15.60 -24.17
N ASN A 153 -0.65 -16.35 -23.73
CA ASN A 153 -0.57 -17.79 -23.49
C ASN A 153 -1.69 -18.50 -24.27
N PRO A 154 -1.52 -18.67 -25.59
CA PRO A 154 -2.53 -19.32 -26.43
C PRO A 154 -2.98 -20.67 -25.87
N ARG A 155 -4.26 -21.00 -26.06
CA ARG A 155 -4.93 -22.22 -25.54
C ARG A 155 -5.10 -22.28 -24.01
N SER A 156 -4.73 -21.23 -23.28
CA SER A 156 -5.07 -21.11 -21.86
C SER A 156 -6.57 -20.87 -21.69
N THR A 157 -7.13 -21.37 -20.59
CA THR A 157 -8.54 -21.16 -20.23
C THR A 157 -8.61 -20.09 -19.14
N VAL A 158 -9.32 -18.99 -19.45
CA VAL A 158 -9.66 -17.96 -18.46
C VAL A 158 -11.15 -17.66 -18.56
N VAL A 159 -11.85 -17.81 -17.45
CA VAL A 159 -13.29 -17.60 -17.35
C VAL A 159 -13.56 -16.59 -16.24
N VAL A 160 -14.09 -15.43 -16.60
CA VAL A 160 -14.60 -14.44 -15.65
C VAL A 160 -16.10 -14.65 -15.50
N ARG A 161 -16.57 -14.75 -14.26
CA ARG A 161 -18.00 -14.82 -13.92
C ARG A 161 -18.44 -13.53 -13.25
N THR A 162 -19.54 -12.98 -13.75
CA THR A 162 -20.23 -11.84 -13.18
C THR A 162 -21.71 -12.18 -12.97
N SER A 163 -22.38 -11.46 -12.08
CA SER A 163 -23.81 -11.58 -11.83
C SER A 163 -24.46 -10.21 -11.77
N LYS A 164 -25.63 -10.09 -12.41
CA LYS A 164 -26.51 -8.91 -12.31
C LYS A 164 -27.61 -9.08 -11.26
N GLU A 165 -27.71 -10.26 -10.67
CA GLU A 165 -28.73 -10.61 -9.67
C GLU A 165 -28.32 -10.15 -8.27
N ILE A 166 -27.01 -10.05 -8.00
CA ILE A 166 -26.48 -9.62 -6.70
C ILE A 166 -26.83 -8.16 -6.42
N GLU A 167 -26.69 -7.29 -7.42
CA GLU A 167 -27.07 -5.88 -7.33
C GLU A 167 -27.78 -5.45 -8.63
N PRO A 168 -29.10 -5.20 -8.59
CA PRO A 168 -29.87 -4.84 -9.78
C PRO A 168 -29.27 -3.64 -10.50
N GLY A 169 -29.07 -3.80 -11.81
CA GLY A 169 -28.49 -2.75 -12.67
C GLY A 169 -26.97 -2.62 -12.60
N LYS A 170 -26.27 -3.48 -11.84
CA LYS A 170 -24.80 -3.54 -11.82
C LYS A 170 -24.31 -4.94 -12.15
N GLU A 171 -23.26 -5.01 -12.95
CA GLU A 171 -22.53 -6.25 -13.18
C GLU A 171 -21.50 -6.44 -12.06
N VAL A 172 -21.77 -7.40 -11.17
CA VAL A 172 -20.95 -7.66 -9.98
C VAL A 172 -20.02 -8.83 -10.27
N PHE A 173 -18.74 -8.68 -9.93
CA PHE A 173 -17.76 -9.75 -10.03
C PHE A 173 -18.09 -10.90 -9.05
N VAL A 174 -18.18 -12.13 -9.57
CA VAL A 174 -18.47 -13.35 -8.78
C VAL A 174 -17.23 -14.22 -8.66
N GLY A 175 -16.46 -14.32 -9.74
CA GLY A 175 -15.21 -15.05 -9.71
C GLY A 175 -14.43 -15.04 -11.01
N ILE A 176 -13.21 -15.56 -10.93
CA ILE A 176 -12.36 -15.81 -12.09
C ILE A 176 -11.71 -17.17 -11.94
N TYR A 177 -11.67 -17.94 -13.02
CA TYR A 177 -10.92 -19.19 -13.14
C TYR A 177 -9.79 -19.01 -14.16
N ILE A 178 -8.60 -19.52 -13.84
CA ILE A 178 -7.42 -19.47 -14.70
C ILE A 178 -6.75 -20.84 -14.72
N CYS A 179 -6.53 -21.36 -15.94
CA CYS A 179 -5.74 -22.55 -16.20
C CYS A 179 -4.86 -22.28 -17.43
N LEU A 180 -3.55 -22.20 -17.21
CA LEU A 180 -2.60 -21.93 -18.27
C LEU A 180 -2.34 -23.20 -19.08
N HIS A 181 -2.23 -23.06 -20.41
CA HIS A 181 -2.03 -24.21 -21.29
C HIS A 181 -0.78 -25.02 -20.92
N ALA A 182 0.34 -24.34 -20.68
CA ALA A 182 1.60 -24.98 -20.28
C ALA A 182 1.44 -25.78 -18.97
N LEU A 183 0.70 -25.25 -17.99
CA LEU A 183 0.45 -25.95 -16.73
C LEU A 183 -0.40 -27.21 -16.95
N LYS A 184 -1.46 -27.10 -17.75
CA LYS A 184 -2.31 -28.24 -18.13
C LYS A 184 -1.50 -29.35 -18.80
N ILE A 185 -0.65 -29.00 -19.77
CA ILE A 185 0.17 -30.00 -20.50
C ILE A 185 1.20 -30.64 -19.57
N GLY A 186 1.93 -29.85 -18.77
CA GLY A 186 2.91 -30.40 -17.83
C GLY A 186 2.28 -31.32 -16.76
N TRP A 187 1.01 -31.07 -16.39
CA TRP A 187 0.24 -32.00 -15.56
C TRP A 187 -0.04 -33.32 -16.29
N LEU A 188 -0.56 -33.26 -17.52
CA LEU A 188 -0.91 -34.46 -18.30
C LEU A 188 0.30 -35.33 -18.67
N GLU A 189 1.46 -34.71 -18.90
CA GLU A 189 2.66 -35.41 -19.40
C GLU A 189 3.62 -35.84 -18.29
N GLY A 190 3.70 -35.09 -17.19
CA GLY A 190 4.78 -35.25 -16.20
C GLY A 190 4.32 -35.42 -14.75
N CYS A 191 3.04 -35.24 -14.45
CA CYS A 191 2.53 -35.39 -13.09
C CYS A 191 1.84 -36.73 -12.86
N ARG A 192 1.74 -37.08 -11.59
CA ARG A 192 0.94 -38.22 -11.13
C ARG A 192 -0.54 -37.88 -11.30
N ASN A 193 -1.37 -38.90 -11.52
CA ASN A 193 -2.83 -38.79 -11.66
C ASN A 193 -3.53 -38.55 -10.31
N ILE A 194 -3.05 -37.57 -9.56
CA ILE A 194 -3.58 -37.16 -8.26
C ILE A 194 -3.64 -35.64 -8.26
N ILE A 195 -4.81 -35.11 -7.92
CA ILE A 195 -5.06 -33.68 -7.74
C ILE A 195 -5.53 -33.44 -6.31
N GLY A 196 -5.00 -32.40 -5.67
CA GLY A 196 -5.49 -31.83 -4.44
C GLY A 196 -6.05 -30.43 -4.68
N PHE A 197 -7.11 -30.10 -3.95
CA PHE A 197 -7.67 -28.76 -3.90
C PHE A 197 -7.36 -28.13 -2.54
N ASP A 198 -6.94 -26.88 -2.56
CA ASP A 198 -6.72 -26.10 -1.34
C ASP A 198 -7.33 -24.72 -1.50
N GLY A 199 -7.92 -24.21 -0.43
CA GLY A 199 -8.64 -22.94 -0.38
C GLY A 199 -8.20 -22.12 0.82
N THR A 200 -8.14 -20.81 0.66
CA THR A 200 -7.94 -19.91 1.79
C THR A 200 -8.84 -18.68 1.68
N PHE A 201 -8.99 -17.95 2.77
CA PHE A 201 -9.88 -16.78 2.85
C PHE A 201 -9.08 -15.49 2.66
N LEU A 202 -9.50 -14.63 1.73
CA LEU A 202 -8.92 -13.29 1.60
C LEU A 202 -9.29 -12.43 2.81
N LYS A 203 -8.26 -11.91 3.47
CA LYS A 203 -8.40 -10.92 4.53
C LYS A 203 -8.28 -9.53 3.93
N GLY A 204 -9.28 -8.68 4.16
CA GLY A 204 -9.26 -7.30 3.70
C GLY A 204 -10.64 -6.79 3.34
N VAL A 205 -10.66 -5.79 2.46
CA VAL A 205 -11.89 -5.10 2.03
C VAL A 205 -12.65 -5.91 0.99
N CYS A 206 -11.92 -6.51 0.05
CA CYS A 206 -12.46 -7.47 -0.89
C CYS A 206 -12.34 -8.85 -0.27
N LYS A 207 -13.48 -9.42 0.12
CA LYS A 207 -13.57 -10.80 0.59
C LYS A 207 -13.64 -11.73 -0.62
N GLY A 208 -13.41 -13.02 -0.38
CA GLY A 208 -13.42 -14.05 -1.40
C GLY A 208 -12.45 -15.16 -1.04
N ASP A 209 -12.58 -16.27 -1.76
CA ASP A 209 -11.87 -17.51 -1.50
C ASP A 209 -11.01 -17.83 -2.73
N PRO A 210 -9.69 -17.59 -2.67
CA PRO A 210 -8.73 -18.16 -3.60
C PRO A 210 -8.71 -19.68 -3.41
N LEU A 211 -9.04 -20.37 -4.49
CA LEU A 211 -8.98 -21.82 -4.62
C LEU A 211 -7.82 -22.17 -5.54
N SER A 212 -7.04 -23.17 -5.17
CA SER A 212 -5.93 -23.69 -5.96
C SER A 212 -6.11 -25.18 -6.21
N CYS A 213 -5.82 -25.59 -7.43
CA CYS A 213 -5.79 -26.96 -7.87
C CYS A 213 -4.33 -27.33 -8.12
N ASN A 214 -3.82 -28.27 -7.35
CA ASN A 214 -2.41 -28.67 -7.35
C ASN A 214 -2.28 -30.17 -7.56
N ALA A 215 -1.28 -30.59 -8.32
CA ALA A 215 -0.91 -31.98 -8.53
C ALA A 215 0.42 -32.32 -7.83
N LYS A 216 0.80 -33.59 -7.89
CA LYS A 216 2.14 -34.07 -7.54
C LYS A 216 2.91 -34.40 -8.81
N ASP A 217 4.09 -33.84 -8.98
CA ASP A 217 4.97 -34.21 -10.09
C ASP A 217 5.66 -35.57 -9.85
N GLY A 218 6.44 -36.04 -10.84
CA GLY A 218 7.24 -37.26 -10.71
C GLY A 218 8.19 -37.26 -9.50
N ASN A 219 8.68 -36.07 -9.11
CA ASN A 219 9.60 -35.84 -8.00
C ASN A 219 8.91 -35.51 -6.66
N ASN A 220 7.61 -35.80 -6.53
CA ASN A 220 6.81 -35.53 -5.33
C ASN A 220 6.71 -34.04 -4.92
N GLN A 221 7.03 -33.10 -5.80
CA GLN A 221 6.83 -31.67 -5.56
C GLN A 221 5.38 -31.26 -5.86
N ILE A 222 4.98 -30.10 -5.34
CA ILE A 222 3.65 -29.51 -5.61
C ILE A 222 3.72 -28.82 -6.96
N TYR A 223 2.82 -29.21 -7.86
CA TYR A 223 2.71 -28.64 -9.19
C TYR A 223 1.38 -27.90 -9.36
N PRO A 224 1.37 -26.58 -9.59
CA PRO A 224 0.12 -25.83 -9.77
C PRO A 224 -0.52 -26.15 -11.12
N VAL A 225 -1.81 -26.48 -11.13
CA VAL A 225 -2.56 -26.81 -12.36
C VAL A 225 -3.48 -25.66 -12.76
N ALA A 226 -4.29 -25.19 -11.83
CA ALA A 226 -5.24 -24.11 -12.05
C ALA A 226 -5.55 -23.39 -10.73
N TRP A 227 -6.12 -22.19 -10.82
CA TRP A 227 -6.63 -21.48 -9.65
C TRP A 227 -7.88 -20.69 -9.99
N ALA A 228 -8.66 -20.40 -8.96
CA ALA A 228 -9.83 -19.55 -9.05
C ALA A 228 -9.87 -18.57 -7.87
N VAL A 229 -10.52 -17.44 -8.08
CA VAL A 229 -10.98 -16.58 -6.98
C VAL A 229 -12.49 -16.55 -7.08
N VAL A 230 -13.17 -16.95 -6.02
CA VAL A 230 -14.64 -16.97 -5.94
C VAL A 230 -15.12 -16.12 -4.77
N GLU A 231 -16.38 -15.68 -4.79
CA GLU A 231 -16.96 -14.94 -3.66
C GLU A 231 -17.01 -15.77 -2.36
N LYS A 232 -17.34 -17.05 -2.49
CA LYS A 232 -17.46 -18.01 -1.39
C LYS A 232 -17.29 -19.42 -1.90
N GLU A 233 -16.61 -20.29 -1.16
CA GLU A 233 -16.55 -21.73 -1.42
C GLU A 233 -17.94 -22.38 -1.29
N THR A 234 -18.43 -22.98 -2.38
CA THR A 234 -19.73 -23.67 -2.42
C THR A 234 -19.59 -24.99 -3.19
N LYS A 235 -20.54 -25.91 -3.02
CA LYS A 235 -20.56 -27.20 -3.75
C LYS A 235 -20.63 -27.04 -5.28
N ASN A 236 -21.02 -25.87 -5.77
CA ASN A 236 -21.23 -25.58 -7.19
C ASN A 236 -20.01 -24.90 -7.85
N ASN A 237 -18.96 -24.62 -7.08
CA ASN A 237 -17.70 -24.04 -7.57
C ASN A 237 -16.67 -25.13 -7.81
#